data_AF-A0A383F4I6-F1
#
_entry.id   AF-A0A383F4I6-F1
#
_cell.length_a   1.000
_cell.length_b   1.000
_cell.length_c   1.000
_cell.angle_alpha   90.00
_cell.angle_beta   90.00
_cell.angle_gamma   90.00
#
_symmetry.space_group_name_H-M   'P 1'
#
loop_
_entity.id
_entity.type
_entity.pdbx_description
1 polymer ?
#
loop_
_entity_poly.entity_id
_entity_poly.type
_entity_poly.pdbx_seq_one_letter_code
_entity_poly.pdbx_strand_id
1 'polypeptide(L)' 'MSNTMVLTPKEAQDLILNALIGSGTSPENANYFTEAILDTELSGLEGHGFYWLQYYCSHL' A
#
# COMPACT_ATOMS: atom_id res chain seq x y z
N MET A 1 -6.69 23.47 5.54
CA MET A 1 -5.74 23.00 4.52
C MET A 1 -5.67 21.50 4.67
N SER A 2 -6.03 20.74 3.64
CA SER A 2 -5.88 19.29 3.67
C SER A 2 -4.39 18.97 3.71
N ASN A 3 -3.93 18.28 4.75
CA ASN A 3 -2.52 17.95 4.95
C ASN A 3 -2.19 16.72 4.08
N THR A 4 -2.18 16.90 2.76
CA THR A 4 -1.97 15.82 1.80
C THR A 4 -0.49 15.74 1.44
N MET A 5 0.09 14.55 1.59
CA MET A 5 1.45 14.24 1.16
C MET A 5 1.41 13.59 -0.22
N VAL A 6 2.31 14.01 -1.11
CA VAL A 6 2.46 13.43 -2.45
C VAL A 6 3.71 12.55 -2.43
N LEU A 7 3.55 11.30 -2.86
CA LEU A 7 4.64 10.32 -2.93
C LEU A 7 4.97 10.03 -4.40
N THR A 8 6.23 9.80 -4.69
CA THR A 8 6.64 9.11 -5.92
C THR A 8 6.17 7.65 -5.89
N PRO A 9 6.03 6.98 -7.05
CA PRO A 9 5.67 5.56 -7.07
C PRO A 9 6.59 4.68 -6.24
N LYS A 10 7.89 5.01 -6.18
CA LYS A 10 8.86 4.27 -5.36
C LYS A 10 8.62 4.47 -3.86
N GLU A 11 8.40 5.71 -3.42
CA GLU A 11 8.07 5.99 -2.02
C GLU A 11 6.74 5.34 -1.61
N ALA A 12 5.75 5.31 -2.51
CA ALA A 12 4.49 4.60 -2.30
C ALA A 12 4.71 3.09 -2.16
N GLN A 13 5.50 2.48 -3.06
CA GLN A 13 5.88 1.07 -2.99
C GLN A 13 6.54 0.73 -1.64
N ASP A 14 7.54 1.52 -1.25
CA ASP A 14 8.29 1.29 -0.02
C ASP A 14 7.39 1.47 1.22
N LEU A 15 6.45 2.41 1.20
CA LEU A 15 5.49 2.60 2.27
C LEU A 15 4.57 1.37 2.43
N ILE A 16 3.99 0.89 1.33
CA ILE A 16 3.09 -0.27 1.34
C ILE A 16 3.84 -1.52 1.85
N LEU A 17 5.02 -1.79 1.29
CA LEU A 17 5.82 -2.97 1.63
C LEU A 17 6.20 -2.97 3.12
N ASN A 18 6.70 -1.83 3.61
CA ASN A 18 7.10 -1.70 5.01
C ASN A 18 5.89 -1.80 5.96
N ALA A 19 4.72 -1.28 5.58
CA ALA A 19 3.52 -1.40 6.38
C ALA A 19 3.05 -2.86 6.51
N LEU A 20 3.05 -3.62 5.41
CA LEU A 20 2.66 -5.04 5.38
C LEU A 20 3.65 -5.91 6.17
N ILE A 21 4.96 -5.72 5.97
CA ILE A 21 5.98 -6.46 6.74
C ILE A 21 5.90 -6.08 8.21
N GLY A 22 5.74 -4.79 8.51
CA GLY A 22 5.59 -4.27 9.88
C GLY A 22 4.35 -4.78 10.60
N SER A 23 3.30 -5.16 9.87
CA SER A 23 2.09 -5.78 10.44
C SER A 23 2.18 -7.30 10.56
N GLY A 24 3.26 -7.93 10.09
CA GLY A 24 3.49 -9.38 10.22
C GLY A 24 3.29 -10.19 8.94
N THR A 25 3.00 -9.56 7.79
CA THR A 25 3.00 -10.26 6.50
C THR A 25 4.43 -10.71 6.17
N SER A 26 4.60 -11.96 5.73
CA SER A 26 5.92 -12.43 5.31
C SER A 26 6.43 -11.62 4.10
N PRO A 27 7.75 -11.36 3.98
CA PRO A 27 8.29 -10.62 2.83
C PRO A 27 7.92 -11.24 1.47
N GLU A 28 7.84 -12.57 1.41
CA GLU A 28 7.44 -13.32 0.21
C GLU A 28 6.01 -12.99 -0.24
N ASN A 29 5.07 -12.88 0.71
CA ASN A 29 3.69 -12.54 0.41
C ASN A 29 3.49 -11.03 0.20
N ALA A 30 4.26 -10.20 0.91
CA ALA A 30 4.09 -8.74 0.91
C ALA A 30 4.33 -8.10 -0.46
N ASN A 31 5.21 -8.68 -1.30
CA ASN A 31 5.48 -8.16 -2.65
C ASN A 31 4.23 -8.16 -3.54
N TYR A 32 3.49 -9.27 -3.57
CA TYR A 32 2.28 -9.36 -4.40
C TYR A 32 1.22 -8.32 -3.99
N PHE A 33 0.98 -8.17 -2.68
CA PHE A 33 0.07 -7.15 -2.16
C PHE A 33 0.55 -5.74 -2.48
N THR A 34 1.86 -5.50 -2.36
CA THR A 34 2.46 -4.18 -2.66
C THR A 34 2.21 -3.78 -4.10
N GLU A 35 2.48 -4.67 -5.05
CA GLU A 35 2.26 -4.43 -6.47
C GLU A 35 0.77 -4.22 -6.77
N ALA A 36 -0.11 -5.07 -6.26
CA ALA A 36 -1.55 -4.96 -6.49
C ALA A 36 -2.16 -3.65 -5.95
N ILE A 37 -1.76 -3.22 -4.75
CA ILE A 37 -2.22 -1.95 -4.15
C ILE A 37 -1.70 -0.76 -4.96
N LEU A 38 -0.42 -0.77 -5.32
CA LEU A 38 0.21 0.33 -6.06
C LEU A 38 -0.39 0.47 -7.47
N ASP A 39 -0.55 -0.64 -8.20
CA ASP A 39 -1.16 -0.64 -9.53
C ASP A 39 -2.60 -0.12 -9.48
N THR A 40 -3.35 -0.50 -8.45
CA THR A 40 -4.73 -0.03 -8.27
C THR A 40 -4.76 1.47 -7.99
N GLU A 41 -3.87 1.99 -7.14
CA GLU A 41 -3.75 3.42 -6.88
C GLU A 41 -3.41 4.20 -8.17
N LEU A 42 -2.41 3.73 -8.92
CA LEU A 42 -1.96 4.37 -10.16
C LEU A 42 -2.99 4.29 -11.29
N SER A 43 -3.92 3.32 -11.24
CA SER A 43 -5.04 3.24 -12.18
C SER A 43 -6.09 4.34 -11.97
N GLY A 44 -6.05 5.05 -10.83
CA GLY A 44 -7.05 6.06 -10.47
C GLY A 44 -8.39 5.47 -10.02
N LEU A 45 -8.44 4.17 -9.70
CA LEU A 45 -9.63 3.54 -9.13
C LEU A 45 -9.80 3.96 -7.66
N GLU A 46 -10.53 5.05 -7.48
CA GLU A 46 -10.73 5.68 -6.17
C GLU A 46 -11.25 4.68 -5.13
N GLY A 47 -10.63 4.69 -3.94
CA GLY A 47 -11.01 3.82 -2.83
C GLY A 47 -10.56 2.36 -2.95
N HIS A 48 -9.75 1.98 -3.93
CA HIS A 48 -9.32 0.58 -4.13
C HIS A 48 -7.79 0.36 -3.99
N GLY A 49 -6.98 1.42 -3.93
CA GLY A 49 -5.53 1.37 -3.67
C GLY A 49 -5.20 1.53 -2.17
N PHE A 50 -4.51 2.62 -1.81
CA PHE A 50 -4.04 2.89 -0.44
C PHE A 50 -5.12 2.85 0.62
N TYR A 51 -6.37 3.15 0.24
CA TYR A 51 -7.53 3.09 1.11
C TYR A 51 -7.66 1.76 1.87
N TRP A 52 -7.26 0.64 1.25
CA TRP A 52 -7.35 -0.70 1.84
C TRP A 52 -6.11 -1.13 2.63
N LEU A 53 -4.99 -0.38 2.58
CA LEU A 53 -3.73 -0.79 3.22
C LEU A 53 -3.92 -1.11 4.71
N GLN A 54 -4.62 -0.26 5.45
CA GLN A 54 -4.92 -0.46 6.87
C GLN A 54 -5.71 -1.76 7.15
N TYR A 55 -6.61 -2.13 6.24
CA TYR A 55 -7.41 -3.36 6.36
C TYR A 55 -6.50 -4.57 6.18
N TYR A 56 -5.65 -4.56 5.15
CA TYR A 56 -4.67 -5.63 4.93
C TYR A 56 -3.72 -5.77 6.11
N CYS A 57 -3.17 -4.67 6.63
CA CYS A 57 -2.31 -4.69 7.81
C CYS A 57 -2.99 -5.23 9.08
N SER A 58 -4.33 -5.22 9.16
CA SER A 58 -5.04 -5.66 10.36
C SER A 58 -5.57 -7.09 10.28
N HIS A 59 -5.62 -7.69 9.09
CA HIS A 59 -6.32 -8.96 8.85
C HIS A 59 -5.51 -10.02 8.12
N LEU A 60 -4.31 -9.69 7.62
CA LEU A 60 -3.34 -10.63 7.04
C LEU A 60 -2.26 -10.95 8.06
#